data_AF-A0A936G8V4-F1
#
_entry.id   AF-A0A936G8V4-F1
#
_cell.length_a   1.000
_cell.length_b   1.000
_cell.length_c   1.000
_cell.angle_alpha   90.00
_cell.angle_beta   90.00
_cell.angle_gamma   90.00
#
_symmetry.space_group_name_H-M   'P 1'
#
loop_
_entity.id
_entity.type
_entity.pdbx_description
1 polymer ?
#
loop_
_entity_poly.entity_id
_entity_poly.type
_entity_poly.pdbx_seq_one_letter_code
_entity_poly.pdbx_strand_id
1 'polypeptide(L)'
;MKDQRLLIIASVTTMCCIASVCALFAIFGLGLLAENELPLYTFEQIPSAHEGYLRTTLTSGNTVYVLDYEEYALLAVTSAPTEMIGIFPVTIGNSGLYAIPGQDPSAYVLEFDPMYQQVYRNINHPPFDWVNADFQKLRVMFPAANPKETEDAAIIHNVHTTLIGAAIMIVPFQQDGNYSGYENYTLLLFSDELPGLMYAAGLHIAPDGSVYLAENIVSNVWHPAGIIFSDWFKNE
;
A
#
# COMPACT_ATOMS: atom_id res chain seq x y z
N MET A 1 72.51 -25.33 12.44
CA MET A 1 72.13 -23.93 12.14
C MET A 1 71.18 -23.79 10.94
N LYS A 2 71.34 -24.57 9.86
CA LYS A 2 70.45 -24.49 8.68
C LYS A 2 69.02 -24.99 8.98
N ASP A 3 68.90 -26.05 9.78
CA ASP A 3 67.61 -26.68 10.09
C ASP A 3 66.74 -25.85 11.05
N GLN A 4 67.36 -25.13 12.01
CA GLN A 4 66.65 -24.19 12.89
C GLN A 4 66.03 -23.01 12.14
N ARG A 5 66.69 -22.51 11.09
CA ARG A 5 66.16 -21.40 10.29
C ARG A 5 64.95 -21.82 9.46
N LEU A 6 64.98 -23.03 8.90
CA LEU A 6 63.85 -23.64 8.19
C LEU A 6 62.64 -23.84 9.10
N LEU A 7 62.86 -24.27 10.34
CA LEU A 7 61.80 -24.50 11.31
C LEU A 7 61.11 -23.19 11.74
N ILE A 8 61.88 -22.12 11.95
CA ILE A 8 61.34 -20.79 12.26
C ILE A 8 60.51 -20.24 11.10
N ILE A 9 61.01 -20.34 9.86
CA ILE A 9 60.28 -19.84 8.67
C ILE A 9 58.97 -20.60 8.46
N ALA A 10 58.98 -21.94 8.61
CA ALA A 10 57.77 -22.76 8.52
C ALA A 10 56.74 -22.38 9.60
N SER A 11 57.20 -22.11 10.82
CA SER A 11 56.34 -21.72 11.95
C SER A 11 55.65 -20.38 11.70
N VAL A 12 56.42 -19.37 11.26
CA VAL A 12 55.90 -18.02 10.99
C VAL A 12 54.92 -18.03 9.81
N THR A 13 55.24 -18.76 8.74
CA THR A 13 54.35 -18.88 7.57
C THR A 13 53.04 -19.54 7.96
N THR A 14 53.09 -20.60 8.77
CA THR A 14 51.89 -21.31 9.24
C THR A 14 51.03 -20.41 10.12
N MET A 15 51.62 -19.63 11.04
CA MET A 15 50.88 -18.66 11.86
C MET A 15 50.23 -17.56 11.00
N CYS A 16 50.94 -17.03 10.00
CA CYS A 16 50.37 -16.03 9.09
C CYS A 16 49.19 -16.59 8.27
N CYS A 17 49.29 -17.84 7.80
CA CYS A 17 48.20 -18.50 7.08
C CYS A 17 46.98 -18.71 7.98
N ILE A 18 47.16 -19.20 9.21
CA ILE A 18 46.05 -19.39 10.17
C ILE A 18 45.39 -18.04 10.49
N ALA A 19 46.17 -17.00 10.78
CA ALA A 19 45.63 -15.67 11.07
C ALA A 19 44.83 -15.09 9.88
N SER A 20 45.31 -15.31 8.65
CA SER A 20 44.63 -14.84 7.44
C SER A 20 43.31 -15.58 7.19
N VAL A 21 43.29 -16.90 7.42
CA VAL A 21 42.07 -17.71 7.32
C VAL A 21 41.07 -17.31 8.41
N CYS A 22 41.51 -17.10 9.65
CA CYS A 22 40.64 -16.62 10.73
C CYS A 22 40.08 -15.21 10.45
N ALA A 23 40.88 -14.29 9.88
CA ALA A 23 40.40 -12.97 9.50
C ALA A 23 39.37 -13.04 8.36
N LEU A 24 39.59 -13.92 7.37
CA LEU A 24 38.60 -14.20 6.32
C LEU A 24 37.30 -14.77 6.92
N PHE A 25 37.37 -15.73 7.85
CA PHE A 25 36.19 -16.25 8.53
C PHE A 25 35.51 -15.22 9.42
N ALA A 26 36.22 -14.27 10.03
CA ALA A 26 35.60 -13.20 10.80
C ALA A 26 34.86 -12.21 9.87
N ILE A 27 35.49 -11.82 8.75
CA ILE A 27 34.91 -10.86 7.79
C ILE A 27 33.74 -11.47 7.02
N PHE A 28 33.91 -12.69 6.51
CA PHE A 28 32.91 -13.35 5.67
C PHE A 28 31.93 -14.22 6.47
N GLY A 29 32.36 -14.78 7.60
CA GLY A 29 31.52 -15.61 8.47
C GLY A 29 30.53 -14.80 9.32
N LEU A 30 30.86 -13.56 9.72
CA LEU A 30 29.89 -12.66 10.36
C LEU A 30 28.77 -12.25 9.38
N GLY A 31 29.08 -12.13 8.08
CA GLY A 31 28.08 -11.88 7.03
C GLY A 31 27.22 -13.10 6.67
N LEU A 32 27.73 -14.31 6.90
CA LEU A 32 27.01 -15.58 6.65
C LEU A 32 26.14 -16.03 7.82
N LEU A 33 26.44 -15.60 9.06
CA LEU A 33 25.62 -15.88 10.25
C LEU A 33 24.54 -14.82 10.49
N ALA A 34 24.59 -13.70 9.77
CA ALA A 34 23.51 -12.75 9.67
C ALA A 34 22.60 -13.15 8.50
N GLU A 35 21.93 -14.30 8.62
CA GLU A 35 20.65 -14.42 7.92
C GLU A 35 19.76 -13.33 8.53
N ASN A 36 19.64 -12.20 7.82
CA ASN A 36 18.63 -11.19 8.13
C ASN A 36 17.28 -11.84 7.84
N GLU A 37 16.80 -12.67 8.77
CA GLU A 37 15.42 -13.12 8.77
C GLU A 37 14.56 -11.86 8.70
N LEU A 38 13.69 -11.80 7.69
CA LEU A 38 12.76 -10.71 7.55
C LEU A 38 11.92 -10.63 8.84
N PRO A 39 11.63 -9.41 9.34
CA PRO A 39 10.85 -9.25 10.56
C PRO A 39 9.49 -9.92 10.39
N LEU A 40 9.17 -10.84 11.31
CA LEU A 40 7.84 -11.40 11.46
C LEU A 40 6.98 -10.40 12.22
N TYR A 41 5.84 -10.03 11.64
CA TYR A 41 4.86 -9.16 12.28
C TYR A 41 3.80 -9.98 13.01
N THR A 42 3.30 -9.49 14.12
CA THR A 42 2.04 -9.96 14.72
C THR A 42 0.88 -9.11 14.22
N PHE A 43 -0.32 -9.69 14.21
CA PHE A 43 -1.53 -9.06 13.70
C PHE A 43 -2.58 -8.96 14.81
N GLU A 44 -3.20 -7.80 14.91
CA GLU A 44 -4.36 -7.54 15.74
C GLU A 44 -5.39 -6.74 14.94
N GLN A 45 -6.67 -7.10 15.09
CA GLN A 45 -7.77 -6.39 14.47
C GLN A 45 -8.83 -6.03 15.51
N ILE A 46 -9.23 -4.77 15.52
CA ILE A 46 -10.25 -4.22 16.41
C ILE A 46 -11.20 -3.32 15.60
N PRO A 47 -12.40 -2.98 16.12
CA PRO A 47 -13.24 -1.96 15.51
C PRO A 47 -12.49 -0.63 15.36
N SER A 48 -12.65 0.05 14.22
CA SER A 48 -12.16 1.42 14.02
C SER A 48 -12.99 2.42 14.82
N ALA A 49 -12.46 3.64 14.98
CA ALA A 49 -13.25 4.79 15.43
C ALA A 49 -14.31 5.23 14.40
N HIS A 50 -14.15 4.85 13.12
CA HIS A 50 -15.12 5.09 12.06
C HIS A 50 -16.06 3.89 11.92
N GLU A 51 -17.36 4.15 12.00
CA GLU A 51 -18.39 3.10 11.95
C GLU A 51 -18.31 2.30 10.65
N GLY A 52 -18.35 0.97 10.75
CA GLY A 52 -18.26 0.06 9.60
C GLY A 52 -16.83 -0.33 9.20
N TYR A 53 -15.81 0.29 9.78
CA TYR A 53 -14.40 0.00 9.49
C TYR A 53 -13.74 -0.83 10.59
N LEU A 54 -12.73 -1.61 10.20
CA LEU A 54 -11.85 -2.33 11.12
C LEU A 54 -10.48 -1.67 11.10
N ARG A 55 -9.85 -1.58 12.27
CA ARG A 55 -8.46 -1.19 12.39
C ARG A 55 -7.61 -2.43 12.54
N THR A 56 -6.70 -2.63 11.59
CA THR A 56 -5.69 -3.68 11.66
C THR A 56 -4.35 -3.07 12.05
N THR A 57 -3.66 -3.70 13.00
CA THR A 57 -2.32 -3.31 13.44
C THR A 57 -1.33 -4.45 13.21
N LEU A 58 -0.18 -4.11 12.62
CA LEU A 58 0.95 -5.02 12.42
C LEU A 58 2.10 -4.57 13.32
N THR A 59 2.61 -5.45 14.17
CA THR A 59 3.69 -5.10 15.12
C THR A 59 4.90 -6.01 14.98
N SER A 60 6.09 -5.42 14.86
CA SER A 60 7.37 -6.15 14.97
C SER A 60 8.40 -5.29 15.70
N GLY A 61 8.79 -5.71 16.90
CA GLY A 61 9.64 -4.90 17.77
C GLY A 61 9.02 -3.55 18.09
N ASN A 62 9.69 -2.46 17.70
CA ASN A 62 9.20 -1.08 17.87
C ASN A 62 8.47 -0.54 16.62
N THR A 63 8.39 -1.33 15.55
CA THR A 63 7.75 -0.93 14.30
C THR A 63 6.28 -1.34 14.36
N VAL A 64 5.40 -0.37 14.15
CA VAL A 64 3.95 -0.55 14.17
C VAL A 64 3.36 0.06 12.90
N TYR A 65 2.69 -0.76 12.11
CA TYR A 65 1.89 -0.32 10.97
C TYR A 65 0.41 -0.48 11.26
N VAL A 66 -0.40 0.40 10.68
CA VAL A 66 -1.84 0.44 10.84
C VAL A 66 -2.51 0.54 9.47
N LEU A 67 -3.56 -0.24 9.28
CA LEU A 67 -4.60 0.00 8.28
C LEU A 67 -5.85 0.37 9.07
N ASP A 68 -6.22 1.65 9.02
CA ASP A 68 -7.44 2.18 9.59
C ASP A 68 -8.24 2.88 8.47
N TYR A 69 -9.32 3.57 8.82
CA TYR A 69 -10.21 4.29 7.91
C TYR A 69 -9.50 5.02 6.74
N GLU A 70 -8.46 5.79 7.02
CA GLU A 70 -7.73 6.58 5.99
C GLU A 70 -7.03 5.69 4.96
N GLU A 71 -6.55 4.51 5.37
CA GLU A 71 -5.83 3.60 4.50
C GLU A 71 -6.75 2.76 3.59
N TYR A 72 -8.05 2.65 3.90
CA TYR A 72 -9.02 1.98 3.04
C TYR A 72 -9.21 2.67 1.69
N ALA A 73 -8.85 3.95 1.60
CA ALA A 73 -8.87 4.72 0.36
C ALA A 73 -7.54 4.66 -0.41
N LEU A 74 -6.54 3.90 0.04
CA LEU A 74 -5.22 3.87 -0.60
C LEU A 74 -4.99 2.57 -1.36
N LEU A 75 -4.51 2.67 -2.59
CA LEU A 75 -4.07 1.54 -3.40
C LEU A 75 -2.65 1.76 -3.91
N ALA A 76 -1.88 0.69 -4.03
CA ALA A 76 -0.58 0.75 -4.69
C ALA A 76 -0.75 0.84 -6.21
N VAL A 77 0.03 1.70 -6.85
CA VAL A 77 0.08 1.81 -8.32
C VAL A 77 0.70 0.55 -8.94
N THR A 78 1.61 -0.10 -8.22
CA THR A 78 2.23 -1.37 -8.65
C THR A 78 1.32 -2.56 -8.33
N SER A 79 1.14 -3.45 -9.31
CA SER A 79 0.43 -4.72 -9.15
C SER A 79 1.36 -5.90 -8.87
N ALA A 80 2.66 -5.67 -8.72
CA ALA A 80 3.67 -6.70 -8.52
C ALA A 80 4.89 -6.10 -7.77
N PRO A 81 4.77 -5.87 -6.45
CA PRO A 81 5.91 -5.42 -5.65
C PRO A 81 7.02 -6.48 -5.65
N THR A 82 8.28 -6.05 -5.58
CA THR A 82 9.45 -6.95 -5.68
C THR A 82 10.32 -6.97 -4.43
N GLU A 83 10.25 -5.94 -3.59
CA GLU A 83 11.07 -5.80 -2.39
C GLU A 83 10.25 -6.15 -1.15
N MET A 84 10.37 -7.40 -0.69
CA MET A 84 9.75 -7.86 0.55
C MET A 84 10.57 -7.38 1.75
N ILE A 85 9.90 -6.73 2.71
CA ILE A 85 10.51 -6.10 3.89
C ILE A 85 10.02 -6.71 5.21
N GLY A 86 9.06 -7.64 5.15
CA GLY A 86 8.51 -8.29 6.33
C GLY A 86 7.63 -9.48 5.98
N ILE A 87 7.47 -10.38 6.95
CA ILE A 87 6.61 -11.56 6.84
C ILE A 87 5.27 -11.22 7.50
N PHE A 88 4.19 -11.40 6.74
CA PHE A 88 2.83 -11.22 7.26
C PHE A 88 2.40 -12.47 8.05
N PRO A 89 1.74 -12.33 9.21
CA PRO A 89 1.47 -13.45 10.12
C PRO A 89 0.41 -14.48 9.67
N VAL A 90 -0.18 -14.34 8.48
CA VAL A 90 -1.28 -15.21 8.04
C VAL A 90 -0.75 -16.37 7.20
N THR A 91 -1.04 -17.58 7.64
CA THR A 91 -0.57 -18.87 7.09
C THR A 91 -1.25 -19.32 5.79
N ILE A 92 -2.22 -18.56 5.27
CA ILE A 92 -2.97 -18.91 4.06
C ILE A 92 -2.75 -17.80 3.03
N GLY A 93 -1.95 -18.11 2.00
CA GLY A 93 -1.46 -17.14 1.03
C GLY A 93 -0.02 -16.74 1.37
N ASN A 94 0.84 -16.62 0.36
CA ASN A 94 2.22 -16.13 0.54
C ASN A 94 2.21 -14.60 0.70
N SER A 95 1.33 -14.06 1.54
CA SER A 95 1.24 -12.61 1.72
C SER A 95 2.49 -12.13 2.45
N GLY A 96 3.10 -11.11 1.88
CA GLY A 96 4.29 -10.46 2.42
C GLY A 96 4.02 -8.98 2.62
N LEU A 97 4.82 -8.35 3.47
CA LEU A 97 4.91 -6.90 3.50
C LEU A 97 6.01 -6.47 2.54
N TYR A 98 5.68 -5.56 1.64
CA TYR A 98 6.55 -5.06 0.61
C TYR A 98 6.74 -3.55 0.73
N ALA A 99 7.90 -3.08 0.30
CA ALA A 99 8.12 -1.66 0.04
C ALA A 99 7.26 -1.22 -1.16
N ILE A 100 6.68 -0.03 -1.06
CA ILE A 100 5.95 0.60 -2.16
C ILE A 100 6.92 1.49 -2.93
N PRO A 101 7.15 1.27 -4.24
CA PRO A 101 8.07 2.10 -5.01
C PRO A 101 7.67 3.58 -4.97
N GLY A 102 8.58 4.45 -4.51
CA GLY A 102 8.32 5.89 -4.35
C GLY A 102 7.92 6.31 -2.93
N GLN A 103 7.54 5.36 -2.07
CA GLN A 103 7.31 5.61 -0.64
C GLN A 103 8.55 5.28 0.20
N ASP A 104 8.68 5.97 1.33
CA ASP A 104 9.59 5.55 2.40
C ASP A 104 8.94 4.36 3.14
N PRO A 105 9.60 3.19 3.26
CA PRO A 105 9.06 2.06 4.01
C PRO A 105 8.77 2.38 5.49
N SER A 106 9.41 3.42 6.05
CA SER A 106 9.09 3.91 7.41
C SER A 106 7.78 4.70 7.47
N ALA A 107 7.17 5.04 6.32
CA ALA A 107 5.90 5.72 6.20
C ALA A 107 4.77 4.77 5.77
N TYR A 108 4.94 4.04 4.66
CA TYR A 108 3.92 3.14 4.12
C TYR A 108 4.50 1.82 3.62
N VAL A 109 3.73 0.75 3.79
CA VAL A 109 4.04 -0.60 3.32
C VAL A 109 2.82 -1.24 2.69
N LEU A 110 3.05 -2.24 1.84
CA LEU A 110 1.99 -2.96 1.14
C LEU A 110 1.93 -4.41 1.60
N GLU A 111 0.80 -4.83 2.14
CA GLU A 111 0.44 -6.25 2.12
C GLU A 111 0.00 -6.60 0.70
N PHE A 112 0.63 -7.62 0.13
CA PHE A 112 0.33 -8.06 -1.23
C PHE A 112 0.19 -9.57 -1.32
N ASP A 113 -0.93 -9.97 -1.91
CA ASP A 113 -1.22 -11.27 -2.51
C ASP A 113 -1.77 -10.99 -3.93
N PRO A 114 -1.54 -11.84 -4.95
CA PRO A 114 -2.11 -11.65 -6.28
C PRO A 114 -3.64 -11.40 -6.34
N MET A 115 -4.38 -11.78 -5.31
CA MET A 115 -5.82 -11.54 -5.20
C MET A 115 -6.20 -10.34 -4.32
N TYR A 116 -5.25 -9.75 -3.59
CA TYR A 116 -5.55 -8.80 -2.53
C TYR A 116 -4.38 -7.86 -2.23
N GLN A 117 -4.68 -6.57 -2.10
CA GLN A 117 -3.69 -5.58 -1.68
C GLN A 117 -4.24 -4.68 -0.57
N GLN A 118 -3.39 -4.38 0.40
CA GLN A 118 -3.69 -3.46 1.48
C GLN A 118 -2.49 -2.57 1.81
N VAL A 119 -2.74 -1.27 1.87
CA VAL A 119 -1.72 -0.29 2.25
C VAL A 119 -1.78 -0.11 3.76
N TYR A 120 -0.64 -0.23 4.43
CA TYR A 120 -0.53 0.07 5.84
C TYR A 120 0.40 1.26 6.03
N ARG A 121 0.02 2.17 6.92
CA ARG A 121 0.81 3.33 7.31
C ARG A 121 1.54 3.05 8.61
N ASN A 122 2.76 3.55 8.77
CA ASN A 122 3.42 3.54 10.08
C ASN A 122 2.62 4.42 11.06
N ILE A 123 2.43 3.97 12.28
CA ILE A 123 1.61 4.72 13.25
C ILE A 123 2.19 6.10 13.60
N ASN A 124 3.51 6.29 13.39
CA ASN A 124 4.18 7.58 13.64
C ASN A 124 4.17 8.52 12.43
N HIS A 125 3.71 8.05 11.27
CA HIS A 125 3.53 8.88 10.08
C HIS A 125 2.10 9.46 10.07
N PRO A 126 1.88 10.75 9.76
CA PRO A 126 0.52 11.28 9.62
C PRO A 126 -0.24 10.59 8.48
N PRO A 127 -1.58 10.46 8.56
CA PRO A 127 -2.37 10.00 7.42
C PRO A 127 -2.26 10.97 6.25
N PHE A 128 -2.54 10.48 5.05
CA PHE A 128 -2.58 11.31 3.86
C PHE A 128 -3.77 12.27 3.93
N ASP A 129 -3.49 13.57 3.84
CA ASP A 129 -4.50 14.63 3.87
C ASP A 129 -5.17 14.78 2.50
N TRP A 130 -5.98 13.79 2.13
CA TRP A 130 -6.65 13.75 0.84
C TRP A 130 -7.59 14.93 0.62
N VAL A 131 -8.11 15.55 1.70
CA VAL A 131 -9.02 16.71 1.65
C VAL A 131 -8.34 17.95 1.07
N ASN A 132 -7.04 18.09 1.29
CA ASN A 132 -6.26 19.24 0.80
C ASN A 132 -5.29 18.87 -0.33
N ALA A 133 -5.28 17.61 -0.75
CA ALA A 133 -4.34 17.12 -1.75
C ALA A 133 -4.58 17.73 -3.13
N ASP A 134 -3.48 17.93 -3.86
CA ASP A 134 -3.53 18.35 -5.27
C ASP A 134 -3.50 17.12 -6.19
N PHE A 135 -4.67 16.74 -6.70
CA PHE A 135 -4.82 15.62 -7.63
C PHE A 135 -4.62 16.10 -9.07
N GLN A 136 -3.69 15.46 -9.78
CA GLN A 136 -3.30 15.84 -11.16
C GLN A 136 -3.92 14.94 -12.22
N LYS A 137 -4.33 13.74 -11.85
CA LYS A 137 -4.90 12.76 -12.78
C LYS A 137 -6.04 12.00 -12.12
N LEU A 138 -7.05 11.69 -12.93
CA LEU A 138 -8.16 10.82 -12.59
C LEU A 138 -8.23 9.66 -13.58
N ARG A 139 -8.48 8.45 -13.09
CA ARG A 139 -8.73 7.25 -13.90
C ARG A 139 -9.90 6.45 -13.33
N VAL A 140 -10.79 6.00 -14.20
CA VAL A 140 -11.84 5.04 -13.87
C VAL A 140 -11.33 3.61 -14.12
N MET A 141 -11.41 2.74 -13.13
CA MET A 141 -11.07 1.33 -13.20
C MET A 141 -12.27 0.42 -12.98
N PHE A 142 -12.28 -0.70 -13.72
CA PHE A 142 -13.30 -1.77 -13.78
C PHE A 142 -14.71 -1.30 -14.18
N PRO A 143 -15.48 -2.05 -14.99
CA PRO A 143 -15.09 -3.27 -15.70
C PRO A 143 -14.46 -3.00 -17.10
N ALA A 144 -14.18 -1.75 -17.47
CA ALA A 144 -13.75 -1.41 -18.84
C ALA A 144 -12.32 -1.89 -19.17
N ALA A 145 -12.16 -2.56 -20.33
CA ALA A 145 -10.86 -2.97 -20.88
C ALA A 145 -9.96 -1.78 -21.26
N ASN A 146 -10.56 -0.60 -21.47
CA ASN A 146 -9.88 0.67 -21.68
C ASN A 146 -10.30 1.63 -20.56
N PRO A 147 -9.49 1.80 -19.51
CA PRO A 147 -9.84 2.70 -18.42
C PRO A 147 -9.90 4.14 -18.94
N LYS A 148 -10.99 4.83 -18.65
CA LYS A 148 -11.17 6.24 -18.98
C LYS A 148 -10.34 7.09 -18.04
N GLU A 149 -9.54 8.02 -18.57
CA GLU A 149 -8.69 8.89 -17.76
C GLU A 149 -8.71 10.34 -18.25
N THR A 150 -8.39 11.27 -17.36
CA THR A 150 -8.31 12.70 -17.64
C THR A 150 -7.31 13.39 -16.72
N GLU A 151 -6.72 14.47 -17.22
CA GLU A 151 -5.87 15.44 -16.49
C GLU A 151 -6.55 16.83 -16.45
N ASP A 152 -7.83 16.90 -16.85
CA ASP A 152 -8.60 18.14 -16.80
C ASP A 152 -8.90 18.52 -15.34
N ALA A 153 -8.24 19.59 -14.88
CA ALA A 153 -8.36 20.12 -13.54
C ALA A 153 -9.81 20.47 -13.15
N ALA A 154 -10.68 20.85 -14.09
CA ALA A 154 -12.08 21.17 -13.78
C ALA A 154 -12.88 19.91 -13.40
N ILE A 155 -12.63 18.79 -14.10
CA ILE A 155 -13.26 17.50 -13.78
C ILE A 155 -12.72 16.97 -12.46
N ILE A 156 -11.40 16.99 -12.27
CA ILE A 156 -10.76 16.51 -11.04
C ILE A 156 -11.21 17.33 -9.84
N HIS A 157 -11.22 18.67 -9.94
CA HIS A 157 -11.72 19.55 -8.90
C HIS A 157 -13.21 19.30 -8.59
N ASN A 158 -14.03 19.02 -9.61
CA ASN A 158 -15.44 18.69 -9.39
C ASN A 158 -15.61 17.38 -8.60
N VAL A 159 -14.80 16.36 -8.88
CA VAL A 159 -14.80 15.11 -8.11
C VAL A 159 -14.33 15.37 -6.68
N HIS A 160 -13.19 16.03 -6.51
CA HIS A 160 -12.61 16.30 -5.21
C HIS A 160 -13.55 17.10 -4.30
N THR A 161 -14.13 18.18 -4.81
CA THR A 161 -15.12 18.98 -4.06
C THR A 161 -16.40 18.22 -3.74
N THR A 162 -16.82 17.26 -4.59
CA THR A 162 -17.96 16.40 -4.29
C THR A 162 -17.65 15.44 -3.15
N LEU A 163 -16.45 14.84 -3.13
CA LEU A 163 -16.01 13.93 -2.07
C LEU A 163 -15.91 14.65 -0.71
N ILE A 164 -15.54 15.93 -0.69
CA ILE A 164 -15.53 16.76 0.52
C ILE A 164 -16.97 17.19 0.93
N GLY A 165 -17.92 17.21 -0.02
CA GLY A 165 -19.10 18.08 0.01
C GLY A 165 -20.44 17.46 0.42
N ALA A 166 -20.78 17.63 1.70
CA ALA A 166 -22.06 18.02 2.35
C ALA A 166 -23.45 17.44 1.98
N ALA A 167 -23.69 16.81 0.84
CA ALA A 167 -24.97 16.15 0.55
C ALA A 167 -24.85 14.66 0.78
N ILE A 168 -25.05 14.23 2.02
CA ILE A 168 -25.04 12.81 2.40
C ILE A 168 -26.31 12.16 1.85
N MET A 169 -26.16 11.25 0.89
CA MET A 169 -27.21 10.28 0.60
C MET A 169 -26.74 8.93 1.13
N ILE A 170 -27.51 8.35 2.05
CA ILE A 170 -27.33 6.95 2.38
C ILE A 170 -27.94 6.18 1.20
N VAL A 171 -27.11 5.86 0.21
CA VAL A 171 -27.49 4.87 -0.79
C VAL A 171 -27.57 3.55 -0.03
N PRO A 172 -28.68 2.78 -0.13
CA PRO A 172 -28.81 1.54 0.62
C PRO A 172 -27.68 0.59 0.23
N PHE A 173 -26.68 0.48 1.09
CA PHE A 173 -25.71 -0.59 1.03
C PHE A 173 -26.50 -1.89 1.20
N GLN A 174 -26.59 -2.72 0.16
CA GLN A 174 -27.00 -4.10 0.38
C GLN A 174 -25.83 -4.78 1.09
N GLN A 175 -26.08 -5.18 2.34
CA GLN A 175 -25.15 -5.84 3.27
C GLN A 175 -24.43 -7.07 2.67
N ASP A 176 -24.90 -7.56 1.51
CA ASP A 176 -24.43 -8.76 0.83
C ASP A 176 -23.48 -8.48 -0.37
N GLY A 177 -23.00 -7.23 -0.53
CA GLY A 177 -22.00 -6.88 -1.56
C GLY A 177 -22.49 -7.02 -3.00
N ASN A 178 -23.81 -7.14 -3.19
CA ASN A 178 -24.41 -7.35 -4.50
C ASN A 178 -25.36 -6.18 -4.79
N TYR A 179 -24.88 -5.13 -5.43
CA TYR A 179 -25.75 -4.05 -5.89
C TYR A 179 -26.55 -4.53 -7.09
N SER A 180 -27.66 -5.20 -6.84
CA SER A 180 -28.54 -5.65 -7.93
C SER A 180 -29.01 -4.43 -8.75
N GLY A 181 -28.42 -4.26 -9.94
CA GLY A 181 -28.76 -3.19 -10.89
C GLY A 181 -27.85 -1.95 -10.90
N TYR A 182 -26.81 -1.85 -10.06
CA TYR A 182 -25.84 -0.75 -10.15
C TYR A 182 -24.56 -1.23 -10.84
N GLU A 183 -23.97 -0.34 -11.63
CA GLU A 183 -22.63 -0.53 -12.17
C GLU A 183 -21.62 0.09 -11.20
N ASN A 184 -20.64 -0.70 -10.77
CA ASN A 184 -19.65 -0.30 -9.77
C ASN A 184 -18.26 -0.17 -10.41
N TYR A 185 -17.61 0.94 -10.10
CA TYR A 185 -16.32 1.35 -10.63
C TYR A 185 -15.45 1.85 -9.46
N THR A 186 -14.14 1.87 -9.68
CA THR A 186 -13.19 2.56 -8.81
C THR A 186 -12.67 3.81 -9.50
N LEU A 187 -12.69 4.94 -8.79
CA LEU A 187 -12.02 6.16 -9.21
C LEU A 187 -10.66 6.27 -8.56
N LEU A 188 -9.62 6.29 -9.38
CA LEU A 188 -8.25 6.46 -8.97
C LEU A 188 -7.83 7.91 -9.19
N LEU A 189 -7.45 8.58 -8.11
CA LEU A 189 -6.93 9.93 -8.08
C LEU A 189 -5.43 9.87 -7.77
N PHE A 190 -4.62 10.54 -8.59
CA PHE A 190 -3.16 10.55 -8.48
C PHE A 190 -2.69 11.93 -8.02
N SER A 191 -1.77 11.93 -7.04
CA SER A 191 -1.12 13.14 -6.53
C SER A 191 0.37 12.88 -6.38
N ASP A 192 1.19 13.91 -6.61
CA ASP A 192 2.63 13.87 -6.36
C ASP A 192 2.95 13.76 -4.85
N GLU A 193 1.98 14.04 -3.98
CA GLU A 193 2.07 13.86 -2.53
C GLU A 193 1.95 12.38 -2.10
N LEU A 194 1.51 11.50 -3.01
CA LEU A 194 1.37 10.05 -2.81
C LEU A 194 2.20 9.25 -3.83
N PRO A 195 3.54 9.40 -3.88
CA PRO A 195 4.36 8.70 -4.86
C PRO A 195 4.21 7.17 -4.74
N GLY A 196 3.78 6.49 -5.80
CA GLY A 196 3.58 5.03 -5.80
C GLY A 196 2.26 4.54 -5.20
N LEU A 197 1.47 5.46 -4.62
CA LEU A 197 0.12 5.24 -4.14
C LEU A 197 -0.88 6.04 -4.97
N MET A 198 -2.15 5.70 -4.85
CA MET A 198 -3.27 6.44 -5.43
C MET A 198 -4.45 6.40 -4.48
N TYR A 199 -5.25 7.46 -4.49
CA TYR A 199 -6.47 7.53 -3.71
C TYR A 199 -7.62 6.89 -4.51
N ALA A 200 -8.36 5.98 -3.90
CA ALA A 200 -9.34 5.11 -4.51
C ALA A 200 -10.74 5.40 -3.95
N ALA A 201 -11.47 6.26 -4.66
CA ALA A 201 -12.86 6.58 -4.39
C ALA A 201 -13.82 5.55 -5.02
N GLY A 202 -14.99 5.37 -4.41
CA GLY A 202 -16.09 4.58 -4.98
C GLY A 202 -16.84 5.36 -6.05
N LEU A 203 -17.26 4.68 -7.13
CA LEU A 203 -18.10 5.24 -8.18
C LEU A 203 -19.22 4.26 -8.54
N HIS A 204 -20.47 4.71 -8.40
CA HIS A 204 -21.66 3.93 -8.74
C HIS A 204 -22.53 4.63 -9.78
N ILE A 205 -23.13 3.85 -10.68
CA ILE A 205 -24.19 4.30 -11.57
C ILE A 205 -25.49 3.58 -11.21
N ALA A 206 -26.53 4.35 -10.91
CA ALA A 206 -27.87 3.83 -10.68
C ALA A 206 -28.59 3.47 -12.00
N PRO A 207 -29.64 2.64 -11.97
CA PRO A 207 -30.41 2.27 -13.16
C PRO A 207 -31.01 3.44 -13.95
N ASP A 208 -31.25 4.57 -13.30
CA ASP A 208 -31.73 5.81 -13.93
C ASP A 208 -30.61 6.64 -14.57
N GLY A 209 -29.36 6.17 -14.49
CA GLY A 209 -28.16 6.84 -14.96
C GLY A 209 -27.58 7.86 -13.98
N SER A 210 -28.14 8.02 -12.78
CA SER A 210 -27.56 8.90 -11.76
C SER A 210 -26.20 8.37 -11.30
N VAL A 211 -25.22 9.27 -11.15
CA VAL A 211 -23.85 8.92 -10.80
C VAL A 211 -23.57 9.32 -9.36
N TYR A 212 -22.93 8.44 -8.60
CA TYR A 212 -22.63 8.63 -7.18
C TYR A 212 -21.16 8.37 -6.89
N LEU A 213 -20.62 9.14 -5.96
CA LEU A 213 -19.23 9.07 -5.49
C LEU A 213 -19.20 8.74 -4.01
N ALA A 214 -18.19 7.98 -3.59
CA ALA A 214 -17.90 7.75 -2.19
C ALA A 214 -16.40 7.92 -1.92
N GLU A 215 -16.06 8.34 -0.71
CA GLU A 215 -14.66 8.55 -0.26
C GLU A 215 -13.77 7.32 -0.46
N ASN A 216 -14.32 6.11 -0.33
CA ASN A 216 -13.62 4.87 -0.61
C ASN A 216 -14.58 3.80 -1.14
N ILE A 217 -14.01 2.73 -1.68
CA ILE A 217 -14.75 1.66 -2.35
C ILE A 217 -15.60 0.80 -1.41
N VAL A 218 -15.42 0.91 -0.09
CA VAL A 218 -16.19 0.16 0.92
C VAL A 218 -17.15 1.04 1.72
N SER A 219 -17.24 2.33 1.39
CA SER A 219 -18.06 3.28 2.14
C SER A 219 -19.55 3.01 1.96
N ASN A 220 -20.29 3.25 3.04
CA ASN A 220 -21.74 3.24 3.07
C ASN A 220 -22.35 4.64 2.84
N VAL A 221 -21.53 5.67 2.70
CA VAL A 221 -21.94 7.05 2.44
C VAL A 221 -21.62 7.41 0.99
N TRP A 222 -22.64 7.86 0.28
CA TRP A 222 -22.55 8.17 -1.14
C TRP A 222 -23.09 9.57 -1.42
N HIS A 223 -22.46 10.24 -2.38
CA HIS A 223 -22.75 11.61 -2.77
C HIS A 223 -23.15 11.65 -4.24
N PRO A 224 -24.22 12.36 -4.62
CA PRO A 224 -24.51 12.57 -6.03
C PRO A 224 -23.32 13.30 -6.68
N ALA A 225 -22.81 12.75 -7.77
CA ALA A 225 -21.71 13.34 -8.50
C ALA A 225 -22.12 14.68 -9.14
N GLY A 226 -21.15 15.60 -9.27
CA GLY A 226 -21.37 16.84 -10.02
C GLY A 226 -21.69 16.58 -11.50
N ILE A 227 -22.41 17.53 -12.12
CA ILE A 227 -22.81 17.42 -13.53
C ILE A 227 -21.60 17.36 -14.47
N ILE A 228 -20.52 18.09 -14.16
CA ILE A 228 -19.30 18.13 -14.96
C ILE A 228 -18.67 16.73 -15.04
N PHE A 229 -18.46 16.09 -13.89
CA PHE A 229 -17.95 14.72 -13.86
C PHE A 229 -18.93 13.73 -14.49
N SER A 230 -20.22 13.85 -14.19
CA SER A 230 -21.26 12.94 -14.72
C SER A 230 -21.33 12.95 -16.24
N ASP A 231 -21.29 14.14 -16.86
CA ASP A 231 -21.31 14.30 -18.31
C ASP A 231 -20.00 13.80 -18.94
N TRP A 232 -18.85 14.16 -18.35
CA TRP A 232 -17.57 13.62 -18.80
C TRP A 232 -17.59 12.10 -18.77
N PHE A 233 -18.04 11.49 -17.68
CA PHE A 233 -18.01 10.04 -17.51
C PHE A 233 -18.90 9.32 -18.53
N LYS A 234 -20.12 9.83 -18.76
CA LYS A 234 -21.10 9.23 -19.69
C LYS A 234 -20.80 9.43 -21.17
N ASN A 235 -20.09 10.50 -21.54
CA ASN A 235 -19.77 10.77 -22.94
C ASN A 235 -18.51 10.00 -23.35
N GLU A 236 -18.65 9.02 -24.25
CA GLU A 236 -17.52 8.28 -24.86
C GLU A 236 -16.64 9.17 -25.74
#